data_AF-Q5C7W4-F1
#
_entry.id   AF-Q5C7W4-F1
#
_cell.length_a   1.000
_cell.length_b   1.000
_cell.length_c   1.000
_cell.angle_alpha   90.00
_cell.angle_beta   90.00
_cell.angle_gamma   90.00
#
_symmetry.space_group_name_H-M   'P 1'
#
loop_
_entity.id
_entity.type
_entity.pdbx_description
1 polymer ?
#
loop_
_entity_poly.entity_id
_entity_poly.type
_entity_poly.pdbx_seq_one_letter_code
_entity_poly.pdbx_strand_id
1 'polypeptide(L)'
;KQQISLTVNDGNTDEINVMAKLASTNIPLDETTNPQLLRYSYDLAYINGLPAHTGELGESIEFNSKNGKLIINNPHYTTKPIKIRFNAIVNETDSSNEGVADEEQTEAKVNQKSTSQLKRYRSDYYSINIIPKEDSEKPTWSIQPVPVYDISENSNKVQIDGLDENGNAAGVPGKDLKLTCLVLDNLDLEVDLKSTSYTWQFIDVEGNPVNPSRIGKYVEIQDGRH
;
A
#
# COMPACT_ATOMS: atom_id res chain seq x y z
N LYS A 1 16.14 6.98 3.36
CA LYS A 1 15.98 5.75 2.53
C LYS A 1 16.22 6.12 1.07
N GLN A 2 16.90 5.29 0.28
CA GLN A 2 17.05 5.54 -1.15
C GLN A 2 15.71 5.23 -1.83
N GLN A 3 15.07 6.23 -2.43
CA GLN A 3 13.79 6.05 -3.12
C GLN A 3 14.05 5.29 -4.43
N ILE A 4 13.55 4.06 -4.52
CA ILE A 4 13.65 3.23 -5.71
C ILE A 4 12.55 3.68 -6.67
N SER A 5 12.89 3.92 -7.94
CA SER A 5 11.93 4.21 -9.00
C SER A 5 11.91 3.09 -10.03
N LEU A 6 10.73 2.82 -10.58
CA LEU A 6 10.55 1.91 -11.70
C LEU A 6 10.57 2.71 -13.00
N THR A 7 11.40 2.30 -13.94
CA THR A 7 11.55 2.97 -15.23
C THR A 7 10.85 2.16 -16.30
N VAL A 8 10.04 2.84 -17.10
CA VAL A 8 9.23 2.28 -18.19
C VAL A 8 9.49 3.10 -19.45
N ASN A 9 9.75 2.45 -20.57
CA ASN A 9 10.02 3.05 -21.87
C ASN A 9 8.72 3.29 -22.63
N ASP A 10 8.52 4.54 -23.04
CA ASP A 10 7.36 4.95 -23.84
C ASP A 10 7.29 4.17 -25.16
N GLY A 11 6.08 3.76 -25.55
CA GLY A 11 5.80 3.09 -26.82
C GLY A 11 6.30 1.65 -26.96
N ASN A 12 6.91 1.05 -25.93
CA ASN A 12 7.38 -0.34 -25.95
C ASN A 12 6.72 -1.18 -24.86
N THR A 13 6.46 -2.46 -25.11
CA THR A 13 6.01 -3.35 -24.03
C THR A 13 7.10 -3.50 -22.97
N ASP A 14 6.77 -3.17 -21.73
CA ASP A 14 7.66 -3.35 -20.57
C ASP A 14 7.11 -4.36 -19.57
N GLU A 15 8.03 -4.99 -18.85
CA GLU A 15 7.74 -6.05 -17.90
C GLU A 15 8.32 -5.74 -16.53
N ILE A 16 7.47 -5.79 -15.50
CA ILE A 16 7.85 -5.69 -14.11
C ILE A 16 7.59 -7.04 -13.44
N ASN A 17 8.62 -7.57 -12.79
CA ASN A 17 8.57 -8.84 -12.07
C ASN A 17 8.67 -8.59 -10.57
N VAL A 18 7.82 -9.27 -9.82
CA VAL A 18 7.77 -9.15 -8.36
C VAL A 18 7.91 -10.52 -7.72
N MET A 19 8.65 -10.56 -6.62
CA MET A 19 8.93 -11.78 -5.88
C MET A 19 8.81 -11.52 -4.39
N ALA A 20 7.82 -12.17 -3.75
CA ALA A 20 7.75 -12.21 -2.30
C ALA A 20 8.80 -13.18 -1.76
N LYS A 21 9.44 -12.84 -0.65
CA LYS A 21 10.48 -13.64 -0.01
C LYS A 21 10.26 -13.70 1.49
N LEU A 22 10.67 -14.81 2.10
CA LEU A 22 10.80 -14.90 3.56
C LEU A 22 11.81 -13.86 4.05
N ALA A 23 11.41 -13.02 5.01
CA ALA A 23 12.28 -11.99 5.55
C ALA A 23 13.54 -12.55 6.24
N SER A 24 13.43 -13.76 6.82
CA SER A 24 14.52 -14.42 7.55
C SER A 24 15.56 -15.06 6.64
N THR A 25 15.15 -15.63 5.51
CA THR A 25 16.02 -16.47 4.65
C THR A 25 16.19 -15.93 3.24
N ASN A 26 15.43 -14.91 2.84
CA ASN A 26 15.33 -14.42 1.46
C ASN A 26 14.88 -15.46 0.42
N ILE A 27 14.36 -16.62 0.87
CA ILE A 27 13.83 -17.65 -0.02
C ILE A 27 12.50 -17.15 -0.62
N PRO A 28 12.28 -17.29 -1.94
CA PRO A 28 11.01 -16.93 -2.58
C PRO A 28 9.84 -17.70 -1.99
N LEU A 29 8.70 -17.03 -1.80
CA LEU A 29 7.47 -17.68 -1.40
C LEU A 29 6.79 -18.32 -2.61
N ASP A 30 6.24 -19.51 -2.40
CA ASP A 30 5.46 -20.26 -3.39
C ASP A 30 4.33 -21.06 -2.71
N GLU A 31 3.67 -21.94 -3.48
CA GLU A 31 2.56 -22.78 -3.01
C GLU A 31 3.01 -23.87 -2.01
N THR A 32 4.32 -24.06 -1.78
CA THR A 32 4.91 -25.09 -0.90
C THR A 32 5.57 -24.51 0.35
N THR A 33 5.91 -23.22 0.34
CA THR A 33 6.45 -22.52 1.52
C THR A 33 5.42 -22.34 2.63
N ASN A 34 5.87 -22.15 3.88
CA ASN A 34 5.06 -21.61 4.98
C ASN A 34 5.67 -20.26 5.42
N PRO A 35 4.96 -19.13 5.28
CA PRO A 35 3.60 -18.99 4.76
C PRO A 35 3.49 -19.26 3.24
N GLN A 36 2.36 -19.84 2.83
CA GLN A 36 2.07 -20.23 1.45
C GLN A 36 1.64 -19.03 0.63
N LEU A 37 2.31 -18.77 -0.50
CA LEU A 37 1.88 -17.73 -1.43
C LEU A 37 0.61 -18.16 -2.16
N LEU A 38 -0.45 -17.35 -2.06
CA LEU A 38 -1.70 -17.59 -2.78
C LEU A 38 -1.79 -16.79 -4.07
N ARG A 39 -1.48 -15.49 -4.00
CA ARG A 39 -1.48 -14.59 -5.15
C ARG A 39 -0.80 -13.26 -4.85
N TYR A 40 -0.34 -12.61 -5.90
CA TYR A 40 0.04 -11.21 -5.92
C TYR A 40 -1.14 -10.31 -6.33
N SER A 41 -1.06 -9.05 -5.94
CA SER A 41 -1.83 -7.94 -6.51
C SER A 41 -0.98 -6.67 -6.52
N TYR A 42 -1.50 -5.59 -7.09
CA TYR A 42 -0.87 -4.29 -7.05
C TYR A 42 -1.91 -3.18 -6.84
N ASP A 43 -1.48 -2.06 -6.27
CA ASP A 43 -2.28 -0.85 -6.13
C ASP A 43 -1.59 0.30 -6.86
N LEU A 44 -2.36 1.08 -7.61
CA LEU A 44 -1.90 2.33 -8.21
C LEU A 44 -2.49 3.52 -7.46
N ALA A 45 -1.64 4.50 -7.20
CA ALA A 45 -2.04 5.76 -6.62
C ALA A 45 -1.34 6.91 -7.33
N TYR A 46 -1.98 8.07 -7.40
CA TYR A 46 -1.28 9.30 -7.69
C TYR A 46 -0.33 9.62 -6.53
N ILE A 47 0.65 10.48 -6.76
CA ILE A 47 1.62 10.88 -5.74
C ILE A 47 0.95 11.43 -4.47
N ASN A 48 -0.19 12.11 -4.60
CA ASN A 48 -1.02 12.63 -3.50
C ASN A 48 -1.82 11.55 -2.74
N GLY A 49 -1.67 10.27 -3.09
CA GLY A 49 -2.30 9.14 -2.39
C GLY A 49 -3.70 8.78 -2.89
N LEU A 50 -4.31 9.56 -3.79
CA LEU A 50 -5.59 9.19 -4.40
C LEU A 50 -5.42 7.96 -5.30
N PRO A 51 -6.42 7.06 -5.39
CA PRO A 51 -6.38 5.93 -6.31
C PRO A 51 -6.14 6.41 -7.75
N ALA A 52 -5.23 5.75 -8.45
CA ALA A 52 -4.98 5.98 -9.88
C ALA A 52 -5.54 4.84 -10.72
N HIS A 53 -5.90 5.15 -11.96
CA HIS A 53 -6.41 4.18 -12.90
C HIS A 53 -5.27 3.47 -13.64
N THR A 54 -5.47 2.19 -13.97
CA THR A 54 -4.50 1.40 -14.74
C THR A 54 -4.27 1.96 -16.14
N GLY A 55 -5.28 2.55 -16.76
CA GLY A 55 -5.14 3.23 -18.06
C GLY A 55 -4.24 4.48 -18.05
N GLU A 56 -3.73 4.91 -16.89
CA GLU A 56 -2.70 5.97 -16.84
C GLU A 56 -1.33 5.47 -17.32
N LEU A 57 -1.07 4.16 -17.20
CA LEU A 57 0.26 3.59 -17.45
C LEU A 57 0.52 3.24 -18.90
N GLY A 58 -0.52 2.97 -19.67
CA GLY A 58 -0.43 2.48 -21.04
C GLY A 58 -1.78 2.06 -21.58
N GLU A 59 -1.79 1.68 -22.85
CA GLU A 59 -2.99 1.28 -23.57
C GLU A 59 -3.68 0.05 -22.97
N SER A 60 -2.89 -0.93 -22.52
CA SER A 60 -3.41 -2.07 -21.77
C SER A 60 -2.39 -2.59 -20.76
N ILE A 61 -2.92 -3.28 -19.75
CA ILE A 61 -2.13 -3.92 -18.70
C ILE A 61 -2.56 -5.37 -18.58
N GLU A 62 -1.57 -6.25 -18.52
CA GLU A 62 -1.75 -7.66 -18.16
C GLU A 62 -1.04 -7.94 -16.84
N PHE A 63 -1.74 -8.56 -15.90
CA PHE A 63 -1.16 -8.93 -14.62
C PHE A 63 -1.43 -10.38 -14.29
N ASN A 64 -0.36 -11.15 -14.10
CA ASN A 64 -0.45 -12.52 -13.66
C ASN A 64 -0.29 -12.60 -12.14
N SER A 65 -1.43 -12.78 -11.47
CA SER A 65 -1.49 -12.84 -10.01
C SER A 65 -0.79 -14.06 -9.40
N LYS A 66 -0.43 -15.10 -10.17
CA LYS A 66 0.30 -16.25 -9.62
C LYS A 66 1.79 -16.01 -9.51
N ASN A 67 2.40 -15.38 -10.52
CA ASN A 67 3.85 -15.18 -10.57
C ASN A 67 4.28 -13.72 -10.38
N GLY A 68 3.35 -12.79 -10.21
CA GLY A 68 3.64 -11.39 -9.92
C GLY A 68 4.17 -10.60 -11.13
N LYS A 69 3.97 -11.12 -12.35
CA LYS A 69 4.39 -10.48 -13.59
C LYS A 69 3.34 -9.46 -14.05
N LEU A 70 3.78 -8.22 -14.23
CA LEU A 70 3.00 -7.10 -14.76
C LEU A 70 3.58 -6.69 -16.12
N ILE A 71 2.76 -6.73 -17.16
CA ILE A 71 3.11 -6.28 -18.50
C ILE A 71 2.32 -5.01 -18.80
N ILE A 72 3.02 -3.97 -19.23
CA ILE A 72 2.42 -2.70 -19.66
C ILE A 72 2.62 -2.61 -21.16
N ASN A 73 1.54 -2.67 -21.92
CA ASN A 73 1.57 -2.59 -23.37
C ASN A 73 1.38 -1.14 -23.80
N ASN A 74 2.26 -0.69 -24.69
CA ASN A 74 2.29 0.70 -25.18
C ASN A 74 2.18 1.71 -24.02
N PRO A 75 3.15 1.72 -23.08
CA PRO A 75 3.20 2.69 -22.01
C PRO A 75 3.22 4.10 -22.59
N HIS A 76 2.60 5.04 -21.89
CA HIS A 76 2.59 6.44 -22.28
C HIS A 76 2.74 7.32 -21.05
N TYR A 77 3.12 8.58 -21.27
CA TYR A 77 3.15 9.56 -20.19
C TYR A 77 1.83 9.59 -19.41
N THR A 78 1.94 9.50 -18.09
CA THR A 78 0.82 9.52 -17.15
C THR A 78 0.36 10.95 -16.92
N THR A 79 -0.95 11.24 -16.98
CA THR A 79 -1.48 12.61 -16.88
C THR A 79 -1.08 13.33 -15.58
N LYS A 80 -0.80 12.54 -14.54
CA LYS A 80 -0.28 12.94 -13.24
C LYS A 80 0.76 11.93 -12.77
N PRO A 81 1.75 12.33 -11.95
CA PRO A 81 2.71 11.38 -11.37
C PRO A 81 2.01 10.29 -10.55
N ILE A 82 2.37 9.04 -10.81
CA ILE A 82 1.81 7.87 -10.14
C ILE A 82 2.89 7.04 -9.45
N LYS A 83 2.46 6.30 -8.44
CA LYS A 83 3.22 5.34 -7.68
C LYS A 83 2.48 4.01 -7.65
N ILE A 84 3.25 2.92 -7.65
CA ILE A 84 2.76 1.56 -7.57
C ILE A 84 3.31 0.88 -6.31
N ARG A 85 2.49 0.05 -5.68
CA ARG A 85 2.98 -0.93 -4.72
C ARG A 85 2.45 -2.30 -5.08
N PHE A 86 3.18 -3.34 -4.68
CA PHE A 86 2.76 -4.71 -4.86
C PHE A 86 2.37 -5.33 -3.53
N ASN A 87 1.39 -6.21 -3.58
CA ASN A 87 0.90 -6.95 -2.42
C ASN A 87 1.06 -8.45 -2.68
N ALA A 88 1.41 -9.20 -1.63
CA ALA A 88 1.41 -10.65 -1.61
C ALA A 88 0.38 -11.12 -0.58
N ILE A 89 -0.56 -11.96 -1.02
CA ILE A 89 -1.54 -12.59 -0.15
C ILE A 89 -1.05 -14.00 0.11
N VAL A 90 -0.90 -14.32 1.39
CA VAL A 90 -0.37 -15.60 1.83
C VAL A 90 -1.32 -16.26 2.83
N ASN A 91 -1.22 -17.57 2.94
CA ASN A 91 -1.86 -18.34 3.99
C ASN A 91 -0.79 -18.86 4.94
N GLU A 92 -0.90 -18.52 6.21
CA GLU A 92 -0.01 -19.04 7.23
C GLU A 92 -0.71 -20.18 7.98
N THR A 93 0.00 -21.29 8.13
CA THR A 93 -0.48 -22.44 8.90
C THR A 93 0.34 -22.50 10.17
N ASP A 94 -0.29 -22.14 11.29
CA ASP A 94 0.35 -22.26 12.60
C ASP A 94 0.62 -23.73 12.89
N SER A 95 1.89 -24.10 12.92
CA SER A 95 2.33 -25.46 13.32
C SER A 95 2.48 -25.60 14.83
N SER A 96 2.27 -24.52 15.60
CA SER A 96 2.40 -24.52 17.06
C SER A 96 1.16 -25.10 17.73
N ASN A 97 0.98 -26.40 17.60
CA ASN A 97 0.35 -27.24 18.61
C ASN A 97 1.19 -28.52 18.76
N GLU A 98 2.50 -28.38 18.99
CA GLU A 98 3.25 -29.39 19.73
C GLU A 98 2.90 -29.24 21.22
N GLY A 99 1.66 -29.57 21.55
CA GLY A 99 1.29 -29.88 22.92
C GLY A 99 2.00 -31.18 23.29
N VAL A 100 2.85 -31.10 24.32
CA VAL A 100 3.50 -32.24 24.97
C VAL A 100 2.48 -33.36 25.12
N ALA A 101 2.76 -34.51 24.51
CA ALA A 101 1.97 -35.71 24.64
C ALA A 101 2.12 -36.25 26.06
N ASP A 102 1.16 -35.93 26.94
CA ASP A 102 0.86 -36.83 28.06
C ASP A 102 -0.03 -37.94 27.52
N GLU A 103 0.50 -39.16 27.57
CA GLU A 103 -0.21 -40.39 27.25
C GLU A 103 -1.37 -40.57 28.22
N GLU A 104 -2.61 -40.38 27.76
CA GLU A 104 -3.70 -41.29 28.09
C GLU A 104 -4.89 -41.12 27.12
N GLN A 105 -5.28 -42.24 26.54
CA GLN A 105 -6.27 -42.37 25.47
C GLN A 105 -7.67 -41.96 25.95
N THR A 106 -8.37 -41.11 25.20
CA THR A 106 -9.82 -41.27 25.00
C THR A 106 -10.26 -40.73 23.65
N GLU A 107 -11.04 -41.55 22.95
CA GLU A 107 -11.59 -41.32 21.63
C GLU A 107 -12.56 -40.13 21.61
N ALA A 108 -12.08 -38.99 21.10
CA ALA A 108 -12.92 -37.98 20.49
C ALA A 108 -12.16 -37.40 19.31
N LYS A 109 -12.73 -37.47 18.11
CA LYS A 109 -12.23 -36.76 16.93
C LYS A 109 -12.26 -35.26 17.21
N VAL A 110 -11.21 -34.75 17.84
CA VAL A 110 -10.95 -33.32 17.93
C VAL A 110 -10.58 -32.88 16.52
N ASN A 111 -11.53 -32.24 15.86
CA ASN A 111 -11.29 -31.43 14.68
C ASN A 111 -10.25 -30.37 15.07
N GLN A 112 -8.96 -30.69 14.89
CA GLN A 112 -7.88 -29.72 14.95
C GLN A 112 -8.15 -28.74 13.82
N LYS A 113 -8.90 -27.69 14.14
CA LYS A 113 -9.19 -26.60 13.22
C LYS A 113 -7.88 -25.84 13.07
N SER A 114 -7.05 -26.25 12.12
CA SER A 114 -5.93 -25.46 11.66
C SER A 114 -6.50 -24.08 11.31
N THR A 115 -6.16 -23.07 12.11
CA THR A 115 -6.56 -21.70 11.84
C THR A 115 -5.69 -21.20 10.70
N SER A 116 -6.14 -21.41 9.47
CA SER A 116 -5.54 -20.81 8.29
C SER A 116 -5.74 -19.29 8.37
N GLN A 117 -4.67 -18.55 8.65
CA GLN A 117 -4.74 -17.09 8.71
C GLN A 117 -4.28 -16.51 7.37
N LEU A 118 -5.20 -15.84 6.67
CA LEU A 118 -4.85 -15.05 5.49
C LEU A 118 -4.13 -13.78 5.92
N LYS A 119 -2.92 -13.57 5.40
CA LYS A 119 -2.12 -12.36 5.64
C LYS A 119 -1.79 -11.65 4.34
N ARG A 120 -1.73 -10.32 4.38
CA ARG A 120 -1.32 -9.48 3.26
C ARG A 120 -0.02 -8.77 3.61
N TYR A 121 0.98 -8.96 2.78
CA TYR A 121 2.25 -8.22 2.83
C TYR A 121 2.28 -7.22 1.67
N ARG A 122 2.86 -6.05 1.88
CA ARG A 122 2.93 -4.97 0.89
C ARG A 122 4.35 -4.43 0.77
N SER A 123 4.74 -4.08 -0.45
CA SER A 123 5.97 -3.30 -0.67
C SER A 123 5.77 -1.84 -0.29
N ASP A 124 6.88 -1.10 -0.20
CA ASP A 124 6.86 0.35 -0.29
C ASP A 124 6.27 0.78 -1.66
N TYR A 125 5.81 2.03 -1.73
CA TYR A 125 5.42 2.62 -3.01
C TYR A 125 6.65 3.00 -3.82
N TYR A 126 6.68 2.58 -5.08
CA TYR A 126 7.68 2.95 -6.06
C TYR A 126 7.09 3.95 -7.05
N SER A 127 7.79 5.05 -7.30
CA SER A 127 7.42 5.99 -8.37
C SER A 127 7.64 5.34 -9.72
N ILE A 128 6.72 5.56 -10.67
CA ILE A 128 6.88 5.12 -12.06
C ILE A 128 7.35 6.30 -12.90
N ASN A 129 8.49 6.14 -13.54
CA ASN A 129 9.08 7.11 -14.46
C ASN A 129 8.95 6.60 -15.88
N ILE A 130 8.16 7.29 -16.70
CA ILE A 130 8.09 7.05 -18.15
C ILE A 130 9.28 7.78 -18.79
N ILE A 131 10.15 7.05 -19.48
CA ILE A 131 11.24 7.60 -20.30
C ILE A 131 10.76 7.66 -21.74
N PRO A 132 10.81 8.84 -22.39
CA PRO A 132 10.39 8.97 -23.77
C PRO A 132 11.37 8.23 -24.69
N LYS A 133 10.88 7.81 -25.85
CA LYS A 133 11.75 7.28 -26.90
C LYS A 133 12.70 8.36 -27.44
N GLU A 134 12.22 9.59 -27.55
CA GLU A 134 13.02 10.78 -27.87
C GLU A 134 12.63 11.96 -26.97
N ASP A 135 13.58 12.77 -26.51
CA ASP A 135 13.31 13.92 -25.61
C ASP A 135 12.30 14.93 -26.21
N SER A 136 12.23 15.03 -27.54
CA SER A 136 11.26 15.87 -28.27
C SER A 136 9.82 15.36 -28.20
N GLU A 137 9.59 14.09 -27.85
CA GLU A 137 8.27 13.48 -27.72
C GLU A 137 7.66 13.69 -26.33
N LYS A 138 8.41 14.28 -25.39
CA LYS A 138 7.91 14.60 -24.06
C LYS A 138 6.71 15.56 -24.16
N PRO A 139 5.50 15.13 -23.72
CA PRO A 139 4.32 15.98 -23.85
C PRO A 139 4.48 17.25 -23.03
N THR A 140 4.05 18.38 -23.57
CA THR A 140 4.15 19.69 -22.86
C THR A 140 3.41 19.69 -21.53
N TRP A 141 2.32 18.94 -21.42
CA TRP A 141 1.56 18.80 -20.17
C TRP A 141 2.31 17.98 -19.10
N SER A 142 3.30 17.16 -19.48
CA SER A 142 4.18 16.43 -18.55
C SER A 142 5.28 17.34 -17.97
N ILE A 143 5.49 18.51 -18.59
CA ILE A 143 6.34 19.59 -18.11
C ILE A 143 5.48 20.46 -17.18
N GLN A 144 4.90 19.87 -16.14
CA GLN A 144 4.35 20.68 -15.06
C GLN A 144 5.51 21.21 -14.23
N PRO A 145 5.43 22.45 -13.69
CA PRO A 145 6.23 22.75 -12.50
C PRO A 145 5.83 21.68 -11.49
N VAL A 146 6.73 20.72 -11.26
CA VAL A 146 6.51 19.60 -10.36
C VAL A 146 5.85 20.19 -9.13
N PRO A 147 4.60 19.85 -8.76
CA PRO A 147 4.15 20.16 -7.43
C PRO A 147 5.19 19.46 -6.58
N VAL A 148 6.01 20.23 -5.87
CA VAL A 148 7.15 19.72 -5.11
C VAL A 148 6.56 18.96 -3.94
N TYR A 149 6.04 17.77 -4.23
CA TYR A 149 5.70 16.79 -3.24
C TYR A 149 7.04 16.35 -2.69
N ASP A 150 7.23 16.60 -1.41
CA ASP A 150 8.36 16.04 -0.71
C ASP A 150 8.17 14.53 -0.57
N ILE A 151 8.57 13.82 -1.62
CA ILE A 151 8.66 12.36 -1.65
C ILE A 151 9.91 11.85 -0.94
N SER A 152 10.82 12.75 -0.53
CA SER A 152 12.04 12.40 0.18
C SER A 152 11.83 12.22 1.68
N GLU A 153 10.63 12.56 2.19
CA GLU A 153 10.27 12.57 3.62
C GLU A 153 11.21 13.46 4.46
N ASN A 154 11.94 14.39 3.83
CA ASN A 154 13.05 15.12 4.45
C ASN A 154 12.74 16.60 4.74
N SER A 155 11.54 17.10 4.43
CA SER A 155 11.13 18.49 4.66
C SER A 155 9.88 18.64 5.50
N ASN A 156 8.94 17.68 5.44
CA ASN A 156 7.70 17.73 6.21
C ASN A 156 7.34 16.36 6.81
N LYS A 157 6.84 16.36 8.05
CA LYS A 157 6.32 15.21 8.79
C LYS A 157 4.79 15.32 8.90
N VAL A 158 4.09 14.20 8.80
CA VAL A 158 2.64 14.14 9.06
C VAL A 158 2.42 13.57 10.46
N GLN A 159 1.66 14.29 11.28
CA GLN A 159 1.24 13.86 12.62
C GLN A 159 -0.29 13.86 12.69
N ILE A 160 -0.84 12.91 13.44
CA ILE A 160 -2.27 12.88 13.74
C ILE A 160 -2.46 13.34 15.18
N ASP A 161 -3.18 14.44 15.37
CA ASP A 161 -3.67 14.87 16.68
C ASP A 161 -4.98 14.13 17.03
N GLY A 162 -5.14 13.82 18.31
CA GLY A 162 -6.21 12.96 18.84
C GLY A 162 -5.82 11.49 19.05
N LEU A 163 -4.54 11.14 18.91
CA LEU A 163 -3.98 9.84 19.31
C LEU A 163 -3.47 9.87 20.76
N ASP A 164 -3.50 8.73 21.44
CA ASP A 164 -2.87 8.54 22.75
C ASP A 164 -1.34 8.34 22.64
N GLU A 165 -0.65 8.21 23.78
CA GLU A 165 0.81 8.03 23.85
C GLU A 165 1.32 6.76 23.13
N ASN A 166 0.44 5.79 22.89
CA ASN A 166 0.74 4.55 22.16
C ASN A 166 0.38 4.65 20.67
N GLY A 167 -0.09 5.81 20.20
CA GLY A 167 -0.52 6.03 18.82
C GLY A 167 -1.92 5.51 18.51
N ASN A 168 -2.73 5.18 19.52
CA ASN A 168 -4.10 4.69 19.32
C ASN A 168 -5.11 5.84 19.39
N ALA A 169 -6.12 5.78 18.53
CA ALA A 169 -7.29 6.63 18.65
C ALA A 169 -8.34 5.95 19.56
N ALA A 170 -8.41 6.34 20.83
CA ALA A 170 -9.37 5.79 21.78
C ALA A 170 -10.68 6.62 21.79
N GLY A 171 -11.70 6.12 21.09
CA GLY A 171 -13.05 6.69 21.15
C GLY A 171 -13.87 6.13 22.32
N VAL A 172 -14.69 6.98 22.96
CA VAL A 172 -15.69 6.52 23.93
C VAL A 172 -17.00 6.22 23.19
N PRO A 173 -17.60 5.02 23.33
CA PRO A 173 -18.86 4.70 22.67
C PRO A 173 -19.94 5.76 22.93
N GLY A 174 -20.52 6.29 21.85
CA GLY A 174 -21.55 7.33 21.92
C GLY A 174 -21.02 8.77 22.05
N LYS A 175 -19.72 8.98 22.09
CA LYS A 175 -19.10 10.30 21.96
C LYS A 175 -18.37 10.42 20.62
N ASP A 176 -18.29 11.64 20.12
CA ASP A 176 -17.56 11.93 18.89
C ASP A 176 -16.05 11.80 19.14
N LEU A 177 -15.36 11.15 18.20
CA LEU A 177 -13.91 11.09 18.11
C LEU A 177 -13.46 12.04 17.02
N LYS A 178 -12.55 12.96 17.33
CA LYS A 178 -11.98 13.90 16.38
C LYS A 178 -10.50 13.61 16.18
N LEU A 179 -10.12 13.39 14.92
CA LEU A 179 -8.73 13.27 14.50
C LEU A 179 -8.39 14.44 13.59
N THR A 180 -7.23 15.05 13.81
CA THR A 180 -6.75 16.18 12.99
C THR A 180 -5.42 15.81 12.37
N CYS A 181 -5.30 15.99 11.05
CA CYS A 181 -4.03 15.82 10.35
C CYS A 181 -3.24 17.13 10.48
N LEU A 182 -2.05 17.07 11.07
CA LEU A 182 -1.10 18.16 11.16
C LEU A 182 0.09 17.84 10.26
N VAL A 183 0.53 18.83 9.48
CA VAL A 183 1.78 18.71 8.73
C VAL A 183 2.78 19.67 9.35
N LEU A 184 3.91 19.13 9.76
CA LEU A 184 4.98 19.86 10.45
C LEU A 184 6.21 19.92 9.56
N ASP A 185 6.96 21.01 9.58
CA ASP A 185 8.27 21.08 8.93
C ASP A 185 9.35 20.36 9.76
N ASN A 186 10.60 20.45 9.30
CA ASN A 186 11.75 19.88 10.01
C ASN A 186 12.05 20.49 11.39
N LEU A 187 11.47 21.64 11.70
CA LEU A 187 11.57 22.35 12.98
C LEU A 187 10.33 22.11 13.85
N ASP A 188 9.49 21.14 13.46
CA ASP A 188 8.22 20.79 14.09
C ASP A 188 7.21 21.95 14.15
N LEU A 189 7.27 22.87 13.17
CA LEU A 189 6.31 23.97 13.00
C LEU A 189 5.21 23.58 12.01
N GLU A 190 3.96 23.91 12.34
CA GLU A 190 2.81 23.61 11.47
C GLU A 190 2.93 24.36 10.13
N VAL A 191 2.80 23.59 9.05
CA VAL A 191 2.81 24.06 7.67
C VAL A 191 1.37 24.15 7.19
N ASP A 192 0.97 25.34 6.78
CA ASP A 192 -0.33 25.55 6.16
C ASP A 192 -0.34 24.92 4.75
N LEU A 193 -1.11 23.83 4.61
CA LEU A 193 -1.28 23.12 3.35
C LEU A 193 -2.73 23.17 2.90
N LYS A 194 -2.92 23.38 1.60
CA LYS A 194 -4.24 23.27 0.97
C LYS A 194 -4.85 21.89 1.26
N SER A 195 -6.15 21.87 1.52
CA SER A 195 -6.91 20.64 1.79
C SER A 195 -6.76 19.54 0.74
N THR A 196 -6.52 19.91 -0.52
CA THR A 196 -6.26 18.96 -1.63
C THR A 196 -4.96 18.18 -1.51
N SER A 197 -4.10 18.51 -0.53
CA SER A 197 -2.75 17.95 -0.38
C SER A 197 -2.69 16.70 0.49
N TYR A 198 -3.78 16.29 1.15
CA TYR A 198 -3.82 15.09 1.98
C TYR A 198 -5.18 14.39 1.90
N THR A 199 -5.19 13.11 2.26
CA THR A 199 -6.40 12.26 2.26
C THR A 199 -6.38 11.31 3.45
N TRP A 200 -7.55 10.91 3.92
CA TRP A 200 -7.70 9.91 4.99
C TRP A 200 -7.94 8.53 4.38
N GLN A 201 -7.13 7.55 4.78
CA GLN A 201 -7.37 6.15 4.47
C GLN A 201 -7.50 5.35 5.76
N PHE A 202 -8.62 4.65 5.91
CA PHE A 202 -8.84 3.73 7.01
C PHE A 202 -8.53 2.31 6.52
N ILE A 203 -7.65 1.63 7.24
CA ILE A 203 -7.30 0.22 6.98
C ILE A 203 -7.45 -0.57 8.26
N ASP A 204 -7.86 -1.83 8.17
CA ASP A 204 -7.89 -2.73 9.31
C ASP A 204 -6.49 -3.27 9.63
N VAL A 205 -6.40 -4.07 10.71
CA VAL A 205 -5.17 -4.72 11.17
C VAL A 205 -4.58 -5.70 10.14
N GLU A 206 -5.37 -6.12 9.16
CA GLU A 206 -4.97 -7.00 8.05
C GLU A 206 -4.59 -6.20 6.79
N GLY A 207 -4.66 -4.86 6.85
CA GLY A 207 -4.31 -3.95 5.76
C GLY A 207 -5.39 -3.83 4.68
N ASN A 208 -6.63 -4.25 4.95
CA ASN A 208 -7.75 -4.05 4.03
C ASN A 208 -8.38 -2.67 4.25
N PRO A 209 -8.79 -1.95 3.18
CA PRO A 209 -9.56 -0.72 3.32
C PRO A 209 -10.83 -0.94 4.13
N VAL A 210 -11.06 -0.09 5.11
CA VAL A 210 -12.24 -0.11 5.98
C VAL A 210 -13.15 1.03 5.58
N ASN A 211 -14.43 0.70 5.39
CA ASN A 211 -15.45 1.73 5.26
C ASN A 211 -15.55 2.49 6.61
N PRO A 212 -15.36 3.82 6.63
CA PRO A 212 -15.37 4.59 7.88
C PRO A 212 -16.66 4.43 8.69
N SER A 213 -17.80 4.16 8.03
CA SER A 213 -19.08 3.88 8.70
C SER A 213 -19.08 2.63 9.58
N ARG A 214 -18.04 1.79 9.51
CA ARG A 214 -17.84 0.68 10.47
C ARG A 214 -17.29 1.15 11.81
N ILE A 215 -16.73 2.36 11.87
CA ILE A 215 -16.03 2.90 13.04
C ILE A 215 -16.91 3.94 13.76
N GLY A 216 -17.81 4.61 13.04
CA GLY A 216 -18.75 5.56 13.61
C GLY A 216 -20.12 5.49 12.93
N LYS A 217 -21.18 5.84 13.67
CA LYS A 217 -22.56 5.93 13.13
C LYS A 217 -22.67 7.03 12.05
N TYR A 218 -21.86 8.07 12.19
CA TYR A 218 -21.70 9.15 11.23
C TYR A 218 -20.22 9.48 11.16
N VAL A 219 -19.69 9.64 9.95
CA VAL A 219 -18.30 10.05 9.73
C VAL A 219 -18.32 11.25 8.79
N GLU A 220 -17.73 12.35 9.25
CA GLU A 220 -17.51 13.55 8.47
C GLU A 220 -16.00 13.72 8.28
N ILE A 221 -15.56 13.74 7.04
CA ILE A 221 -14.18 14.07 6.69
C ILE A 221 -14.21 15.52 6.24
N GLN A 222 -13.71 16.42 7.11
CA GLN A 222 -13.57 17.83 6.77
C GLN A 222 -12.24 18.03 6.05
N ASP A 223 -12.32 18.55 4.83
CA ASP A 223 -11.17 19.07 4.10
C ASP A 223 -10.57 20.26 4.89
N GLY A 224 -9.24 20.31 4.97
CA GLY A 224 -8.45 21.34 5.68
C GLY A 224 -8.96 22.77 5.56
N ARG A 225 -8.83 23.52 6.66
CA ARG A 225 -9.42 24.85 6.94
C ARG A 225 -9.39 25.83 5.75
N HIS A 226 -10.50 26.57 5.65
CA HIS A 226 -10.79 27.67 4.73
C HIS A 226 -9.69 28.72 4.59
#